data_AF-A0A2X2X4S6-F1
#
_entry.id   AF-A0A2X2X4S6-F1
#
_cell.length_a   1.000
_cell.length_b   1.000
_cell.length_c   1.000
_cell.angle_alpha   90.00
_cell.angle_beta   90.00
_cell.angle_gamma   90.00
#
_symmetry.space_group_name_H-M   'P 1'
#
loop_
_entity.id
_entity.type
_entity.pdbx_description
1 polymer ?
#
loop_
_entity_poly.entity_id
_entity_poly.type
_entity_poly.pdbx_seq_one_letter_code
_entity_poly.pdbx_strand_id
1 'polypeptide(L)'
;MKSAILILFLLINIFAYGQKCNYQTAVNTENLKQTGRFKLLIKNNDEKSFKISKELNLCNMRLEKFEFYNEETQTFEAAHMPKKDIDCFTYSSKAINLKPSQTYIYDINIKSDFEVLQSNKFFETFNDRKYRFKLTFSLGSYDRCRGSNTLITDWIYKN
;
A
#
# COMPACT_ATOMS: atom_id res chain seq x y z
N MET A 1 -6.58 12.28 -39.49
CA MET A 1 -7.19 12.03 -38.17
C MET A 1 -7.47 10.54 -38.01
N LYS A 2 -6.67 9.88 -37.16
CA LYS A 2 -6.98 8.69 -36.32
C LYS A 2 -5.67 8.23 -35.66
N SER A 3 -4.97 9.19 -35.07
CA SER A 3 -3.87 8.94 -34.13
C SER A 3 -4.50 8.79 -32.76
N ALA A 4 -4.96 7.59 -32.41
CA ALA A 4 -5.60 7.37 -31.12
C ALA A 4 -5.64 5.88 -30.71
N ILE A 5 -4.52 5.16 -30.80
CA ILE A 5 -4.32 3.96 -29.95
C ILE A 5 -2.85 3.95 -29.50
N LEU A 6 -2.49 4.96 -28.73
CA LEU A 6 -1.28 4.95 -27.90
C LEU A 6 -1.74 5.06 -26.45
N ILE A 7 -2.61 4.11 -26.05
CA ILE A 7 -2.95 3.88 -24.65
C ILE A 7 -1.73 3.20 -24.03
N LEU A 8 -0.75 4.02 -23.65
CA LEU A 8 -0.28 4.13 -22.28
C LEU A 8 -0.39 2.85 -21.43
N PHE A 9 0.33 1.79 -21.81
CA PHE A 9 0.69 0.68 -20.92
C PHE A 9 2.17 0.79 -20.53
N LEU A 10 2.60 1.99 -20.16
CA LEU A 10 3.82 2.21 -19.37
C LEU A 10 3.53 1.84 -17.92
N LEU A 11 3.23 0.55 -17.69
CA LEU A 11 3.56 -0.10 -16.43
C LEU A 11 5.09 -0.19 -16.41
N ILE A 12 5.74 0.94 -16.11
CA ILE A 12 7.13 0.91 -15.65
C ILE A 12 7.07 0.16 -14.33
N ASN A 13 7.28 -1.14 -14.46
CA ASN A 13 7.39 -2.10 -13.40
C ASN A 13 8.65 -1.77 -12.60
N ILE A 14 8.59 -0.72 -11.78
CA ILE A 14 9.57 -0.46 -10.73
C ILE A 14 9.27 -1.47 -9.64
N PHE A 15 9.70 -2.71 -9.85
CA PHE A 15 9.73 -3.71 -8.81
C PHE A 15 10.97 -3.41 -7.96
N ALA A 16 10.80 -2.64 -6.88
CA ALA A 16 11.90 -2.40 -5.96
C ALA A 16 12.04 -3.59 -5.00
N TYR A 17 13.24 -4.17 -4.99
CA TYR A 17 13.63 -5.27 -4.12
C TYR A 17 13.80 -4.76 -2.68
N GLY A 18 12.70 -4.66 -1.92
CA GLY A 18 12.73 -4.27 -0.51
C GLY A 18 12.87 -5.45 0.46
N GLN A 19 12.35 -6.63 0.11
CA GLN A 19 12.39 -7.83 0.95
C GLN A 19 12.83 -9.04 0.13
N LYS A 20 13.65 -9.93 0.70
CA LYS A 20 13.98 -11.24 0.10
C LYS A 20 12.78 -12.18 0.23
N CYS A 21 11.71 -11.86 -0.46
CA CYS A 21 10.45 -12.58 -0.47
C CYS A 21 10.11 -12.93 -1.92
N ASN A 22 9.52 -14.10 -2.15
CA ASN A 22 9.11 -14.54 -3.49
C ASN A 22 7.68 -14.06 -3.79
N TYR A 23 7.42 -12.77 -3.59
CA TYR A 23 6.23 -12.10 -4.08
C TYR A 23 6.61 -10.75 -4.64
N GLN A 24 5.69 -10.16 -5.39
CA GLN A 24 5.88 -8.89 -6.06
C GLN A 24 4.70 -7.98 -5.78
N THR A 25 5.00 -6.71 -5.51
CA THR A 25 3.97 -5.68 -5.32
C THR A 25 4.04 -4.64 -6.41
N ALA A 26 2.88 -4.10 -6.78
CA ALA A 26 2.78 -2.92 -7.64
C ALA A 26 1.65 -2.02 -7.16
N VAL A 27 1.78 -0.72 -7.38
CA VAL A 27 0.83 0.28 -6.89
C VAL A 27 0.36 1.13 -8.06
N ASN A 28 -0.95 1.34 -8.16
CA ASN A 28 -1.55 2.32 -9.05
C ASN A 28 -2.20 3.43 -8.20
N THR A 29 -1.64 4.64 -8.29
CA THR A 29 -2.05 5.84 -7.52
C THR A 29 -2.89 6.84 -8.33
N GLU A 30 -3.39 6.48 -9.52
CA GLU A 30 -4.09 7.38 -10.44
C GLU A 30 -5.22 8.19 -9.77
N ASN A 31 -5.98 7.56 -8.85
CA ASN A 31 -7.11 8.18 -8.17
C ASN A 31 -6.77 8.68 -6.75
N LEU A 32 -5.52 8.56 -6.31
CA LEU A 32 -5.14 8.78 -4.92
C LEU A 32 -5.35 10.23 -4.49
N LYS A 33 -4.99 11.19 -5.35
CA LYS A 33 -5.11 12.62 -5.05
C LYS A 33 -6.58 13.06 -4.93
N GLN A 34 -7.45 12.56 -5.79
CA GLN A 34 -8.84 13.02 -5.88
C GLN A 34 -9.75 12.29 -4.90
N THR A 35 -9.50 11.00 -4.68
CA THR A 35 -10.45 10.11 -3.96
C THR A 35 -9.89 9.52 -2.68
N GLY A 36 -8.57 9.62 -2.46
CA GLY A 36 -7.89 8.89 -1.40
C GLY A 36 -7.80 7.38 -1.66
N ARG A 37 -8.12 6.92 -2.88
CA ARG A 37 -8.07 5.49 -3.24
C ARG A 37 -6.92 5.15 -4.15
N PHE A 38 -6.35 3.98 -3.96
CA PHE A 38 -5.32 3.44 -4.84
C PHE A 38 -5.44 1.91 -4.92
N LYS A 39 -4.87 1.33 -5.98
CA LYS A 39 -4.85 -0.13 -6.14
C LYS A 39 -3.48 -0.68 -5.74
N LEU A 40 -3.48 -1.69 -4.87
CA LEU A 40 -2.30 -2.47 -4.54
C LEU A 40 -2.43 -3.85 -5.17
N LEU A 41 -1.47 -4.20 -6.03
CA LEU A 41 -1.35 -5.53 -6.60
C LEU A 41 -0.33 -6.31 -5.80
N ILE A 42 -0.68 -7.54 -5.45
CA ILE A 42 0.25 -8.54 -4.93
C ILE A 42 0.25 -9.75 -5.86
N LYS A 43 1.42 -10.16 -6.32
CA LYS A 43 1.62 -11.35 -7.15
C LYS A 43 2.49 -12.35 -6.40
N ASN A 44 2.02 -13.59 -6.29
CA ASN A 44 2.84 -14.67 -5.76
C ASN A 44 3.82 -15.16 -6.85
N ASN A 45 5.11 -14.98 -6.60
CA ASN A 45 6.18 -15.47 -7.48
C ASN A 45 6.85 -16.74 -6.91
N ASP A 46 6.34 -17.27 -5.79
CA ASP A 46 6.77 -18.54 -5.19
C ASP A 46 6.05 -19.72 -5.88
N GLU A 47 6.65 -20.90 -5.74
CA GLU A 47 6.06 -22.17 -6.16
C GLU A 47 4.99 -22.66 -5.17
N LYS A 48 4.96 -22.09 -3.96
CA LYS A 48 3.98 -22.40 -2.91
C LYS A 48 2.94 -21.30 -2.76
N SER A 49 1.71 -21.70 -2.41
CA SER A 49 0.67 -20.74 -2.03
C SER A 49 0.93 -20.16 -0.63
N PHE A 50 0.46 -18.95 -0.38
CA PHE A 50 0.42 -18.35 0.96
C PHE A 50 -0.90 -17.62 1.21
N LYS A 51 -1.23 -17.38 2.48
CA LYS A 51 -2.48 -16.72 2.83
C LYS A 51 -2.31 -15.21 2.87
N ILE A 52 -3.30 -14.50 2.34
CA ILE A 52 -3.41 -13.04 2.47
C ILE A 52 -4.80 -12.70 2.99
N SER A 53 -4.94 -11.55 3.65
CA SER A 53 -6.27 -11.02 3.97
C SER A 53 -7.03 -10.74 2.67
N LYS A 54 -8.33 -11.08 2.65
CA LYS A 54 -9.20 -10.77 1.50
C LYS A 54 -9.34 -9.26 1.28
N GLU A 55 -9.36 -8.52 2.38
CA GLU A 55 -9.52 -7.07 2.41
C GLU A 55 -8.43 -6.47 3.29
N LEU A 56 -7.99 -5.26 2.96
CA LEU A 56 -7.07 -4.48 3.77
C LEU A 56 -7.80 -3.27 4.33
N ASN A 57 -7.57 -2.98 5.61
CA ASN A 57 -8.08 -1.82 6.31
C ASN A 57 -7.19 -1.50 7.52
N LEU A 58 -7.53 -0.44 8.24
CA LEU A 58 -6.87 -0.02 9.47
C LEU A 58 -6.70 -1.10 10.56
N CYS A 59 -7.41 -2.23 10.53
CA CYS A 59 -7.24 -3.30 11.52
C CYS A 59 -6.12 -4.29 11.19
N ASN A 60 -5.84 -4.52 9.91
CA ASN A 60 -4.83 -5.47 9.44
C ASN A 60 -3.72 -4.84 8.60
N MET A 61 -3.78 -3.52 8.39
CA MET A 61 -2.77 -2.71 7.72
C MET A 61 -2.21 -1.66 8.68
N ARG A 62 -0.92 -1.35 8.56
CA ARG A 62 -0.25 -0.28 9.32
C ARG A 62 0.51 0.63 8.37
N LEU A 63 0.66 1.88 8.78
CA LEU A 63 1.53 2.86 8.15
C LEU A 63 2.95 2.65 8.68
N GLU A 64 3.85 2.19 7.82
CA GLU A 64 5.25 1.89 8.16
C GLU A 64 6.12 3.15 8.11
N LYS A 65 5.97 3.94 7.05
CA LYS A 65 6.67 5.21 6.87
C LYS A 65 5.75 6.24 6.23
N PHE A 66 5.97 7.50 6.60
CA PHE A 66 5.25 8.65 6.05
C PHE A 66 6.18 9.86 5.99
N GLU A 67 6.27 10.48 4.81
CA GLU A 67 7.20 11.57 4.56
C GLU A 67 6.52 12.67 3.75
N PHE A 68 6.72 13.92 4.15
CA PHE A 68 6.29 15.09 3.38
C PHE A 68 7.42 15.55 2.46
N TYR A 69 7.07 16.02 1.28
CA TYR A 69 8.04 16.70 0.42
C TYR A 69 8.25 18.14 0.91
N ASN A 70 9.50 18.51 1.14
CA ASN A 70 9.92 19.87 1.42
C ASN A 70 10.38 20.52 0.10
N GLU A 71 9.66 21.57 -0.33
CA GLU A 71 9.95 22.28 -1.58
C GLU A 71 11.27 23.08 -1.52
N GLU A 72 11.69 23.53 -0.34
CA GLU A 72 12.93 24.30 -0.15
C GLU A 72 14.16 23.41 -0.26
N THR A 73 14.14 22.26 0.41
CA THR A 73 15.26 21.31 0.39
C THR A 73 15.19 20.33 -0.78
N GLN A 74 14.04 20.26 -1.47
CA GLN A 74 13.74 19.26 -2.51
C GLN A 74 13.88 17.81 -2.02
N THR A 75 13.61 17.56 -0.74
CA THR A 75 13.73 16.24 -0.14
C THR A 75 12.44 15.78 0.54
N PHE A 76 12.29 14.47 0.71
CA PHE A 76 11.23 13.90 1.52
C PHE A 76 11.71 13.76 2.96
N GLU A 77 10.99 14.36 3.88
CA GLU A 77 11.32 14.43 5.30
C GLU A 77 10.31 13.62 6.13
N ALA A 78 10.82 12.83 7.06
CA ALA A 78 9.99 11.97 7.91
C ALA A 78 9.02 12.78 8.75
N ALA A 79 7.74 12.40 8.69
CA ALA A 79 6.71 12.99 9.52
C ALA A 79 6.44 12.12 10.74
N HIS A 80 6.38 12.76 11.91
CA HIS A 80 5.99 12.08 13.13
C HIS A 80 4.48 11.79 13.10
N MET A 81 4.13 10.52 13.20
CA MET A 81 2.74 10.07 13.27
C MET A 81 2.46 9.53 14.68
N PRO A 82 1.48 10.10 15.42
CA PRO A 82 1.09 9.55 16.70
C PRO A 82 0.53 8.13 16.50
N LYS A 83 0.95 7.20 17.37
CA LYS A 83 0.36 5.86 17.40
C LYS A 83 -0.96 5.96 18.16
N LYS A 84 -2.07 5.69 17.47
CA LYS A 84 -3.39 5.55 18.10
C LYS A 84 -3.71 4.08 18.32
N ASP A 85 -4.31 3.79 19.45
CA ASP A 85 -4.92 2.49 19.69
C ASP A 85 -6.20 2.39 18.88
N ILE A 86 -6.31 1.28 18.14
CA ILE A 86 -7.44 1.01 17.25
C ILE A 86 -8.18 -0.18 17.82
N ASP A 87 -9.46 0.01 18.13
CA ASP A 87 -10.34 -1.10 18.46
C ASP A 87 -10.67 -1.91 17.18
N CYS A 88 -10.22 -3.16 17.18
CA CYS A 88 -10.45 -4.13 16.12
C CYS A 88 -11.15 -5.40 16.63
N PHE A 89 -11.76 -5.38 17.82
CA PHE A 89 -12.33 -6.57 18.46
C PHE A 89 -13.44 -7.23 17.63
N THR A 90 -14.17 -6.45 16.84
CA THR A 90 -15.25 -6.95 15.97
C THR A 90 -14.78 -7.29 14.56
N TYR A 91 -13.53 -6.99 14.22
CA TYR A 91 -13.01 -7.22 12.87
C TYR A 91 -12.47 -8.64 12.70
N SER A 92 -13.16 -9.43 11.87
CA SER A 92 -12.71 -10.75 11.43
C SER A 92 -12.27 -10.67 9.96
N SER A 93 -10.95 -10.65 9.71
CA SER A 93 -10.45 -10.75 8.34
C SER A 93 -10.57 -12.18 7.81
N LYS A 94 -11.30 -12.35 6.70
CA LYS A 94 -11.24 -13.61 5.93
C LYS A 94 -9.89 -13.67 5.22
N ALA A 95 -9.22 -14.81 5.29
CA ALA A 95 -8.01 -15.08 4.52
C ALA A 95 -8.38 -15.75 3.19
N ILE A 96 -7.59 -15.47 2.15
CA ILE A 96 -7.61 -16.20 0.88
C ILE A 96 -6.24 -16.81 0.63
N ASN A 97 -6.22 -17.93 -0.08
CA ASN A 97 -4.98 -18.59 -0.48
C ASN A 97 -4.54 -18.03 -1.84
N LEU A 98 -3.42 -17.31 -1.86
CA LEU A 98 -2.82 -16.77 -3.08
C LEU A 98 -1.94 -17.85 -3.73
N LYS A 99 -2.42 -18.46 -4.81
CA LYS A 99 -1.74 -19.55 -5.51
C LYS A 99 -0.48 -19.06 -6.26
N PRO A 100 0.44 -19.96 -6.63
CA PRO A 100 1.59 -19.62 -7.47
C PRO A 100 1.18 -18.86 -8.73
N SER A 101 1.93 -17.81 -9.08
CA SER A 101 1.67 -16.91 -10.21
C SER A 101 0.35 -16.13 -10.17
N GLN A 102 -0.46 -16.30 -9.12
CA GLN A 102 -1.72 -15.57 -8.97
C GLN A 102 -1.43 -14.14 -8.53
N THR A 103 -2.16 -13.21 -9.15
CA THR A 103 -2.22 -11.81 -8.74
C THR A 103 -3.54 -11.54 -8.02
N TYR A 104 -3.47 -10.84 -6.90
CA TYR A 104 -4.62 -10.27 -6.20
C TYR A 104 -4.52 -8.75 -6.17
N ILE A 105 -5.65 -8.07 -6.28
CA ILE A 105 -5.71 -6.62 -6.34
C ILE A 105 -6.59 -6.12 -5.20
N TYR A 106 -6.01 -5.31 -4.33
CA TYR A 106 -6.73 -4.54 -3.32
C TYR A 106 -7.13 -3.19 -3.89
N ASP A 107 -8.34 -2.75 -3.57
CA ASP A 107 -8.76 -1.34 -3.65
C ASP A 107 -8.71 -0.78 -2.23
N ILE A 108 -7.77 0.13 -1.97
CA ILE A 108 -7.46 0.64 -0.63
C ILE A 108 -7.88 2.10 -0.56
N ASN A 109 -8.66 2.45 0.46
CA ASN A 109 -9.09 3.81 0.74
C ASN A 109 -8.29 4.39 1.93
N ILE A 110 -7.21 5.12 1.65
CA ILE A 110 -6.38 5.70 2.71
C ILE A 110 -7.07 6.84 3.44
N LYS A 111 -8.09 7.46 2.83
CA LYS A 111 -8.81 8.55 3.50
C LYS A 111 -9.42 8.04 4.80
N SER A 112 -10.19 6.94 4.74
CA SER A 112 -10.79 6.34 5.93
C SER A 112 -9.76 5.80 6.92
N ASP A 113 -8.69 5.16 6.43
CA ASP A 113 -7.70 4.54 7.32
C ASP A 113 -6.81 5.58 8.01
N PHE A 114 -6.41 6.64 7.31
CA PHE A 114 -5.56 7.68 7.89
C PHE A 114 -6.37 8.67 8.74
N GLU A 115 -7.66 8.85 8.46
CA GLU A 115 -8.54 9.63 9.34
C GLU A 115 -8.59 9.04 10.75
N VAL A 116 -8.66 7.71 10.84
CA VAL A 116 -8.62 6.99 12.12
C VAL A 116 -7.25 7.13 12.79
N LEU A 117 -6.16 6.99 12.03
CA LEU A 117 -4.78 7.04 12.55
C LEU A 117 -4.32 8.44 12.97
N GLN A 118 -4.78 9.50 12.30
CA GLN A 118 -4.27 10.87 12.47
C GLN A 118 -5.36 11.82 12.96
N SER A 119 -6.25 12.24 12.06
CA SER A 119 -7.38 13.10 12.37
C SER A 119 -8.46 12.93 11.30
N ASN A 120 -9.71 13.15 11.67
CA ASN A 120 -10.86 13.17 10.75
C ASN A 120 -10.75 14.19 9.59
N LYS A 121 -9.70 15.02 9.57
CA LYS A 121 -9.41 15.98 8.52
C LYS A 121 -8.07 15.72 7.85
N PHE A 122 -7.44 14.55 8.04
CA PHE A 122 -6.10 14.28 7.51
C PHE A 122 -6.06 14.53 6.00
N PHE A 123 -7.01 13.97 5.27
CA PHE A 123 -7.00 14.05 3.82
C PHE A 123 -7.19 15.49 3.35
N GLU A 124 -8.11 16.24 3.96
CA GLU A 124 -8.34 17.67 3.68
C GLU A 124 -7.12 18.52 4.04
N THR A 125 -6.51 18.28 5.21
CA THR A 125 -5.37 19.05 5.73
C THR A 125 -4.11 18.86 4.89
N PHE A 126 -3.93 17.68 4.31
CA PHE A 126 -2.75 17.33 3.53
C PHE A 126 -3.06 17.11 2.04
N ASN A 127 -4.22 17.56 1.56
CA ASN A 127 -4.64 17.37 0.17
C ASN A 127 -3.75 18.13 -0.82
N ASP A 128 -3.24 19.29 -0.42
CA ASP A 128 -2.38 20.11 -1.28
C ASP A 128 -0.89 19.82 -1.08
N ARG A 129 -0.54 18.93 -0.14
CA ARG A 129 0.85 18.53 0.10
C ARG A 129 1.24 17.33 -0.75
N LYS A 130 2.46 17.36 -1.27
CA LYS A 130 3.14 16.18 -1.80
C LYS A 130 3.66 15.35 -0.63
N TYR A 131 3.32 14.06 -0.62
CA TYR A 131 3.82 13.15 0.39
C TYR A 131 3.96 11.73 -0.17
N ARG A 132 4.75 10.92 0.53
CA ARG A 132 4.89 9.50 0.23
C ARG A 132 4.80 8.64 1.47
N PHE A 133 4.39 7.40 1.28
CA PHE A 133 4.21 6.46 2.39
C PHE A 133 4.49 5.02 2.01
N LYS A 134 4.70 4.20 3.05
CA LYS A 134 4.77 2.74 2.94
C LYS A 134 3.73 2.12 3.88
N LEU A 135 3.06 1.10 3.39
CA LEU A 135 2.11 0.32 4.17
C LEU A 135 2.70 -1.04 4.49
N THR A 136 2.23 -1.62 5.58
CA THR A 136 2.65 -2.94 6.02
C THR A 136 1.44 -3.77 6.48
N PHE A 137 1.40 -5.05 6.13
CA PHE A 137 0.32 -5.97 6.54
C PHE A 137 0.80 -7.42 6.57
N SER A 138 0.15 -8.24 7.37
CA SER A 138 0.57 -9.62 7.60
C SER A 138 0.19 -10.56 6.45
N LEU A 139 1.11 -11.47 6.13
CA LEU A 139 0.96 -12.63 5.26
C LEU A 139 0.80 -13.87 6.14
N GLY A 140 -0.31 -14.58 6.00
CA GLY A 140 -0.54 -15.81 6.77
C GLY A 140 0.28 -16.97 6.20
N SER A 141 0.98 -17.69 7.09
CA SER A 141 1.70 -18.92 6.74
C SER A 141 2.79 -18.73 5.67
N TYR A 142 3.51 -17.60 5.68
CA TYR A 142 4.57 -17.31 4.71
C TYR A 142 5.98 -17.23 5.34
N ASP A 143 6.62 -18.38 5.49
CA ASP A 143 7.92 -18.56 6.14
C ASP A 143 9.14 -18.12 5.31
N ARG A 144 8.95 -17.78 4.04
CA ARG A 144 10.05 -17.49 3.10
C ARG A 144 10.66 -16.08 3.24
N CYS A 145 10.04 -15.20 4.01
CA CYS A 145 10.54 -13.83 4.28
C CYS A 145 11.45 -13.75 5.53
N ARG A 146 12.49 -14.59 5.64
CA ARG A 146 13.53 -14.56 6.71
C ARG A 146 13.01 -14.13 8.12
N GLY A 147 11.87 -14.66 8.55
CA GLY A 147 11.31 -14.41 9.89
C GLY A 147 10.24 -13.32 10.01
N SER A 148 9.83 -12.66 8.91
CA SER A 148 8.73 -11.69 8.93
C SER A 148 7.59 -12.14 8.02
N ASN A 149 6.47 -12.53 8.63
CA ASN A 149 5.19 -12.79 7.94
C ASN A 149 4.52 -11.47 7.52
N THR A 150 5.26 -10.50 7.02
CA THR A 150 4.78 -9.14 6.82
C THR A 150 5.25 -8.59 5.50
N LEU A 151 4.30 -8.13 4.69
CA LEU A 151 4.53 -7.44 3.44
C LEU A 151 4.67 -5.95 3.69
N ILE A 152 5.73 -5.34 3.15
CA ILE A 152 5.93 -3.90 3.13
C ILE A 152 5.84 -3.42 1.68
N THR A 153 5.01 -2.41 1.41
CA THR A 153 4.89 -1.86 0.06
C THR A 153 6.13 -1.07 -0.35
N ASP A 154 6.29 -0.87 -1.65
CA ASP A 154 7.09 0.22 -2.16
C ASP A 154 6.51 1.58 -1.80
N TRP A 155 7.28 2.64 -2.06
CA TRP A 155 6.82 4.02 -1.81
C TRP A 155 5.60 4.34 -2.66
N ILE A 156 4.54 4.77 -2.00
CA ILE A 156 3.29 5.23 -2.59
C ILE A 156 3.31 6.75 -2.56
N TYR A 157 3.27 7.38 -3.73
CA TYR A 157 3.37 8.83 -3.87
C TYR A 157 2.00 9.46 -4.10
N LYS A 158 1.66 10.46 -3.30
CA LYS A 158 0.61 11.42 -3.62
C LYS A 158 1.29 12.73 -4.06
N ASN A 159 1.12 13.05 -5.33
CA ASN A 159 1.63 14.26 -5.98
C ASN A 159 0.52 15.28 -6.27
#